data_AF-A0AAE4T4G9-F1
#
_entry.id   AF-A0AAE4T4G9-F1
#
_cell.length_a   1.000
_cell.length_b   1.000
_cell.length_c   1.000
_cell.angle_alpha   90.00
_cell.angle_beta   90.00
_cell.angle_gamma   90.00
#
_symmetry.space_group_name_H-M   'P 1'
#
loop_
_entity.id
_entity.type
_entity.pdbx_description
1 polymer ?
#
loop_
_entity_poly.entity_id
_entity_poly.type
_entity_poly.pdbx_seq_one_letter_code
_entity_poly.pdbx_strand_id
1 'polypeptide(L)'
;MKDNIILSVPKGTQIRKSDGSFITLNDVPENALELIEAGATYLMFKKDAKEPLKKLSKERLIKILEIRKSQGLQHDVSVLELALAEKEASKNKPADQVPPEKSAKS
;
A
#
# COMPACT_ATOMS: atom_id res chain seq x y z
N MET A 1 -0.01 -16.40 -9.67
CA MET A 1 0.92 -15.25 -9.57
C MET A 1 0.83 -14.76 -8.15
N LYS A 2 1.93 -14.76 -7.39
CA LYS A 2 1.93 -14.30 -5.99
C LYS A 2 1.99 -12.79 -6.03
N ASP A 3 0.86 -12.13 -5.79
CA ASP A 3 0.80 -10.70 -5.57
C ASP A 3 1.75 -10.37 -4.41
N ASN A 4 2.96 -9.92 -4.77
CA ASN A 4 4.01 -9.51 -3.86
C ASN A 4 3.54 -8.23 -3.19
N ILE A 5 2.65 -8.37 -2.21
CA ILE A 5 2.31 -7.28 -1.31
C ILE A 5 3.55 -7.15 -0.43
N ILE A 6 4.36 -6.11 -0.70
CA ILE A 6 5.64 -5.85 -0.02
C ILE A 6 5.37 -5.31 1.39
N LEU A 7 4.65 -6.09 2.19
CA LEU A 7 4.51 -5.91 3.61
C LEU A 7 5.76 -6.48 4.29
N SER A 8 6.04 -5.99 5.49
CA SER A 8 7.03 -6.55 6.37
C SER A 8 6.35 -6.87 7.69
N VAL A 9 6.67 -8.05 8.22
CA VAL A 9 6.34 -8.43 9.58
C VAL A 9 7.66 -8.64 10.33
N PRO A 10 7.81 -8.13 11.57
CA PRO A 10 8.97 -8.45 12.38
C PRO A 10 9.00 -9.96 12.63
N LYS A 11 10.14 -10.60 12.35
CA LYS A 11 10.31 -12.05 12.59
C LYS A 11 10.11 -12.36 14.06
N GLY A 12 9.33 -13.40 14.33
CA GLY A 12 8.99 -13.80 15.70
C GLY A 12 7.77 -13.08 16.28
N THR A 13 7.01 -12.34 15.46
CA THR A 13 5.73 -11.77 15.89
C THR A 13 4.79 -12.91 16.28
N GLN A 14 4.41 -12.97 17.57
CA GLN A 14 3.44 -13.92 18.07
C GLN A 14 2.06 -13.27 18.15
N ILE A 15 1.12 -13.81 17.38
CA ILE A 15 -0.29 -13.42 17.42
C ILE A 15 -1.03 -14.44 18.27
N ARG A 16 -1.65 -13.96 19.35
CA ARG A 16 -2.57 -14.77 20.14
C ARG A 16 -3.95 -14.77 19.48
N LYS A 17 -4.40 -15.92 19.00
CA LYS A 17 -5.76 -16.10 18.49
C LYS A 17 -6.76 -16.12 19.64
N SER A 18 -8.02 -15.83 19.32
CA SER A 18 -9.15 -15.91 20.26
C SER A 18 -9.35 -17.29 20.88
N ASP A 19 -8.93 -18.33 20.15
CA ASP A 19 -8.93 -19.73 20.61
C ASP A 19 -7.80 -20.05 21.62
N GLY A 20 -6.97 -19.08 21.98
CA GLY A 20 -5.83 -19.26 22.90
C GLY A 20 -4.55 -19.76 22.23
N SER A 21 -4.63 -20.20 20.98
CA SER A 21 -3.48 -20.61 20.16
C SER A 21 -2.58 -19.43 19.78
N PHE A 22 -1.27 -19.65 19.72
CA PHE A 22 -0.30 -18.66 19.24
C PHE A 22 0.15 -18.99 17.81
N ILE A 23 0.15 -17.99 16.93
CA ILE A 23 0.81 -18.08 15.62
C ILE A 23 2.05 -17.21 15.63
N THR A 24 3.18 -17.82 15.32
CA THR A 24 4.42 -17.10 15.03
C THR A 24 4.47 -16.77 13.55
N LEU A 25 4.38 -15.50 13.21
CA LEU A 25 4.62 -15.04 11.85
C LEU A 25 6.13 -14.92 11.61
N ASN A 26 6.64 -15.74 10.70
CA ASN A 26 7.99 -15.63 10.16
C ASN A 26 8.01 -14.90 8.81
N ASP A 27 6.90 -14.97 8.08
CA ASP A 27 6.68 -14.37 6.77
C ASP A 27 5.32 -13.66 6.73
N VAL A 28 5.14 -12.84 5.70
CA VAL A 28 3.88 -12.13 5.44
C VAL A 28 2.82 -13.17 5.05
N PRO A 29 1.71 -13.29 5.80
CA PRO A 29 0.63 -14.20 5.45
C PRO A 29 -0.08 -13.75 4.15
N GLU A 30 -0.63 -14.68 3.38
CA GLU A 30 -1.37 -14.34 2.14
C GLU A 30 -2.58 -13.42 2.42
N ASN A 31 -3.20 -13.58 3.59
CA ASN A 31 -4.33 -12.76 4.05
C ASN A 31 -3.89 -11.46 4.75
N ALA A 32 -2.65 -10.99 4.54
CA ALA A 32 -2.14 -9.81 5.25
C ALA A 32 -2.97 -8.55 5.03
N LEU A 33 -3.59 -8.37 3.85
CA LEU A 33 -4.50 -7.26 3.61
C LEU A 33 -5.77 -7.35 4.47
N GLU A 34 -6.38 -8.53 4.57
CA GLU A 34 -7.57 -8.74 5.42
C GLU A 34 -7.24 -8.48 6.89
N LEU A 35 -6.04 -8.88 7.33
CA LEU A 35 -5.56 -8.61 8.68
C LEU A 35 -5.41 -7.11 8.93
N ILE A 36 -4.86 -6.35 7.98
CA ILE A 36 -4.75 -4.88 8.09
C ILE A 36 -6.14 -4.25 8.16
N GLU A 37 -7.08 -4.72 7.33
CA GLU A 37 -8.47 -4.25 7.38
C GLU A 37 -9.18 -4.59 8.69
N ALA A 38 -8.79 -5.70 9.32
CA ALA A 38 -9.24 -6.08 10.66
C ALA A 38 -8.55 -5.28 11.78
N GLY A 39 -7.55 -4.44 11.45
CA GLY A 39 -6.83 -3.63 12.42
C GLY A 39 -5.51 -4.23 12.90
N ALA A 40 -4.87 -5.11 12.13
CA ALA A 40 -3.55 -5.63 12.46
C ALA A 40 -2.47 -4.52 12.42
N THR A 41 -1.86 -4.25 13.57
CA THR A 41 -0.77 -3.27 13.72
C THR A 41 0.62 -3.85 13.48
N TYR A 42 0.77 -5.17 13.50
CA TYR A 42 2.07 -5.86 13.37
C TYR A 42 2.56 -5.99 11.92
N LEU A 43 1.73 -5.66 10.94
CA LEU A 43 2.10 -5.59 9.53
C LEU A 43 2.46 -4.15 9.20
N MET A 44 3.57 -3.92 8.52
CA MET A 44 4.00 -2.58 8.06
C MET A 44 4.26 -2.58 6.57
N PHE A 45 3.90 -1.51 5.86
CA PHE A 45 4.26 -1.34 4.45
C PHE A 45 5.75 -1.02 4.32
N LYS A 46 6.45 -1.69 3.40
CA LYS A 46 7.79 -1.26 2.98
C LYS A 46 7.69 -0.05 2.04
N LYS A 47 8.77 0.71 1.91
CA LYS A 47 8.88 1.83 0.96
C LYS A 47 8.58 1.43 -0.50
N ASP A 48 8.91 0.19 -0.88
CA ASP A 48 8.61 -0.37 -2.20
C ASP A 48 7.16 -0.84 -2.38
N ALA A 49 6.36 -0.88 -1.31
CA ALA A 49 4.96 -1.32 -1.39
C ALA A 49 4.07 -0.40 -2.23
N LYS A 50 4.56 0.77 -2.64
CA LYS A 50 3.85 1.71 -3.53
C LYS A 50 3.32 1.06 -4.81
N GLU A 51 4.08 0.18 -5.46
CA GLU A 51 3.66 -0.45 -6.72
C GLU A 51 2.48 -1.41 -6.56
N PRO A 52 2.51 -2.39 -5.64
CA PRO A 52 1.34 -3.25 -5.41
C PRO A 52 0.16 -2.46 -4.81
N LEU A 53 0.41 -1.42 -4.01
CA LEU A 53 -0.63 -0.54 -3.51
C LEU A 53 -1.39 0.17 -4.64
N LYS A 54 -0.70 0.60 -5.71
CA LYS A 54 -1.36 1.18 -6.89
C LYS A 54 -2.31 0.21 -7.59
N LYS A 55 -2.09 -1.11 -7.48
CA LYS A 55 -2.99 -2.13 -8.05
C LYS A 55 -4.30 -2.26 -7.27
N LEU A 56 -4.33 -1.89 -5.99
CA LEU A 56 -5.54 -1.92 -5.18
C LEU A 56 -6.55 -0.84 -5.59
N SER A 57 -7.85 -1.10 -5.39
CA SER A 57 -8.91 -0.12 -5.60
C SER A 57 -8.74 1.10 -4.68
N LYS A 58 -9.14 2.29 -5.18
CA LYS A 58 -9.09 3.54 -4.40
C LYS A 58 -9.81 3.40 -3.05
N GLU A 59 -10.98 2.77 -3.04
CA GLU A 59 -11.77 2.55 -1.83
C GLU A 59 -11.02 1.73 -0.78
N ARG A 60 -10.31 0.68 -1.22
CA ARG A 60 -9.46 -0.15 -0.35
C ARG A 60 -8.28 0.62 0.22
N LEU A 61 -7.61 1.44 -0.61
CA LEU A 61 -6.53 2.31 -0.16
C LEU A 61 -6.99 3.31 0.90
N ILE A 62 -8.13 3.97 0.69
CA ILE A 62 -8.71 4.93 1.63
C ILE A 62 -9.06 4.23 2.95
N LYS A 63 -9.72 3.07 2.90
CA LYS A 63 -10.09 2.31 4.08
C LYS A 63 -8.86 1.91 4.92
N ILE A 64 -7.82 1.40 4.26
CA ILE A 64 -6.56 1.05 4.94
C ILE A 64 -5.90 2.30 5.53
N LEU A 65 -5.90 3.42 4.80
CA LEU A 65 -5.33 4.69 5.26
C LEU A 65 -6.02 5.18 6.53
N GLU A 66 -7.35 5.16 6.59
CA GLU A 66 -8.11 5.55 7.79
C GLU A 66 -7.79 4.66 9.01
N ILE A 67 -7.67 3.34 8.80
CA ILE A 67 -7.27 2.41 9.86
C ILE A 67 -5.87 2.73 10.36
N ARG A 68 -4.90 2.88 9.46
CA ARG A 68 -3.50 3.18 9.80
C ARG A 68 -3.37 4.54 10.49
N LYS A 69 -4.14 5.52 10.07
CA LYS A 69 -4.19 6.86 10.68
C LYS A 69 -4.75 6.79 12.10
N SER A 70 -5.82 6.02 12.30
CA SER A 70 -6.42 5.78 13.63
C SER A 70 -5.47 5.02 14.56
N GLN A 71 -4.61 4.16 14.01
CA GLN A 71 -3.57 3.42 14.75
C GLN A 71 -2.30 4.25 15.02
N GLY A 72 -2.18 5.46 14.47
CA GLY A 72 -0.97 6.29 14.61
C GLY A 72 0.23 5.82 13.78
N LEU A 73 0.02 4.94 12.79
CA LEU A 73 1.08 4.41 11.91
C LEU A 73 1.42 5.39 10.79
N GLN A 74 2.02 6.53 11.16
CA GLN A 74 2.39 7.63 10.25
C GLN A 74 3.24 7.19 9.05
N HIS A 75 4.11 6.18 9.25
CA HIS A 75 4.92 5.61 8.18
C HIS A 75 4.06 4.98 7.07
N ASP A 76 3.15 4.09 7.45
CA ASP A 76 2.22 3.43 6.53
C ASP A 76 1.29 4.45 5.85
N VAL A 77 0.78 5.43 6.61
CA VAL A 77 -0.05 6.53 6.06
C VAL A 77 0.70 7.28 4.95
N SER A 78 1.96 7.64 5.19
CA SER A 78 2.77 8.35 4.19
C SER A 78 2.97 7.52 2.91
N VAL A 79 3.19 6.21 3.05
CA VAL A 79 3.34 5.30 1.90
C VAL A 79 2.03 5.16 1.11
N LEU A 80 0.88 5.08 1.80
CA LEU A 80 -0.44 4.99 1.18
C LEU A 80 -0.82 6.29 0.45
N GLU A 81 -0.53 7.45 1.05
CA GLU A 81 -0.75 8.76 0.41
C GLU A 81 0.10 8.92 -0.84
N LEU A 82 1.39 8.56 -0.78
CA LEU A 82 2.27 8.57 -1.96
C LEU A 82 1.75 7.64 -3.07
N ALA A 83 1.31 6.43 -2.71
CA ALA A 83 0.77 5.48 -3.68
C ALA A 83 -0.52 5.99 -4.34
N LEU A 84 -1.41 6.63 -3.56
CA LEU A 84 -2.62 7.29 -4.05
C LEU A 84 -2.27 8.45 -5.00
N ALA A 85 -1.38 9.36 -4.58
CA ALA A 85 -0.96 10.51 -5.37
C ALA A 85 -0.30 10.09 -6.69
N GLU A 86 0.60 9.10 -6.67
CA GLU A 86 1.21 8.58 -7.90
C GLU A 86 0.21 7.87 -8.80
N LYS A 87 -0.81 7.19 -8.24
CA LYS A 87 -1.89 6.57 -9.00
C LYS A 87 -2.73 7.62 -9.72
N GLU A 88 -3.05 8.73 -9.05
CA GLU A 88 -3.76 9.86 -9.66
C GLU A 88 -2.90 10.57 -10.70
N ALA A 89 -1.62 10.83 -10.41
CA ALA A 89 -0.68 11.43 -11.34
C ALA A 89 -0.46 10.55 -12.59
N SER A 90 -0.46 9.23 -12.43
CA SER A 90 -0.35 8.29 -13.56
C SER A 90 -1.63 8.21 -14.39
N LYS A 91 -2.80 8.38 -13.76
CA LYS A 91 -4.10 8.47 -14.46
C LYS A 91 -4.30 9.83 -15.12
N ASN A 92 -3.63 10.85 -14.61
CA ASN A 92 -3.69 12.23 -15.06
C ASN A 92 -2.43 12.64 -15.82
N LYS A 93 -1.66 11.71 -16.40
CA LYS A 93 -0.80 12.06 -17.53
C LYS A 93 -1.77 12.53 -18.62
N PRO A 94 -1.80 13.82 -18.99
CA PRO A 94 -2.40 14.19 -20.24
C PRO A 94 -1.62 13.43 -21.30
N ALA A 95 -2.31 12.82 -22.26
CA ALA A 95 -1.72 12.41 -23.52
C ALA A 95 -1.23 13.61 -24.35
N ASP A 96 -0.99 14.76 -23.72
CA ASP A 96 -0.73 16.05 -24.36
C ASP A 96 0.51 16.69 -23.73
N GLN A 97 1.66 16.12 -24.07
CA GLN A 97 2.81 16.93 -24.41
C GLN A 97 3.24 16.48 -25.80
N VAL A 98 2.37 16.72 -26.78
CA VAL A 98 2.85 17.13 -28.10
C VAL A 98 3.49 18.50 -27.87
N PRO A 99 4.81 18.68 -28.08
CA PRO A 99 5.34 20.03 -28.19
C PRO A 99 4.62 20.68 -29.39
N PRO A 100 4.05 21.89 -29.25
CA PRO A 100 3.48 22.59 -30.38
C PRO A 100 4.58 22.81 -31.41
N GLU A 101 4.23 22.45 -32.64
CA GLU A 101 4.90 22.79 -33.89
C GLU A 101 5.56 24.17 -33.83
N LYS A 102 6.90 24.21 -33.78
CA LYS A 102 7.63 25.40 -34.18
C LYS A 102 7.87 25.29 -35.69
N SER A 103 6.93 25.86 -36.43
CA SER A 103 7.22 26.43 -37.74
C SER A 103 8.45 27.34 -37.61
N ALA A 104 9.55 26.98 -38.26
CA ALA A 104 10.63 27.90 -38.60
C ALA A 104 10.92 27.71 -40.09
N LYS A 105 10.14 28.44 -40.88
CA LYS A 105 10.40 28.78 -42.26
C LYS A 105 11.57 29.77 -42.26
N SER A 106 12.68 29.41 -42.89
CA SER A 106 13.56 30.34 -43.61
C SER A 106 14.60 29.57 -44.43
#